data_AF-A0A7J8E6I3-F1
#
_entry.id   AF-A0A7J8E6I3-F1
#
_cell.length_a   1.000
_cell.length_b   1.000
_cell.length_c   1.000
_cell.angle_alpha   90.00
_cell.angle_beta   90.00
_cell.angle_gamma   90.00
#
_symmetry.space_group_name_H-M   'P 1'
#
loop_
_entity.id
_entity.type
_entity.pdbx_description
1 polymer ?
#
loop_
_entity_poly.entity_id
_entity_poly.type
_entity_poly.pdbx_seq_one_letter_code
_entity_poly.pdbx_strand_id
1 'polypeptide(L)'
;MDQEEGQTAVDNIVTQFNTYEDFLDSQITTVDLYYLEDEALARQLVELGYRGTGEVVKREDFEARKAAIEIARLAERTQKKTLTSAGKDLQDNFLKALAVREEDNRNGKVSLNQQEADAAQTLKKQLASVIFIRDRNSHGQEVSGYIDYAHRLKTEDFEVYFNGKKRLLPKPTDLSYYNWDNHIAVWNSTANYQVIADNPEGLLFKYKRDRKILNVDPKAPPGDNSTRIPIQTKLYIQVVIFDHISRRKT
;
A
#
# COMPACT_ATOMS: atom_id res chain seq x y z
N MET A 1 -8.40 -32.82 -12.81
CA MET A 1 -8.36 -31.57 -13.60
C MET A 1 -9.69 -30.82 -13.44
N ASP A 2 -10.82 -31.53 -13.37
CA ASP A 2 -12.16 -30.94 -13.32
C ASP A 2 -12.57 -30.23 -12.00
N GLN A 3 -11.94 -30.55 -10.85
CA GLN A 3 -12.30 -29.91 -9.57
C GLN A 3 -11.74 -28.49 -9.39
N GLU A 4 -10.60 -28.17 -10.00
CA GLU A 4 -10.01 -26.81 -9.91
C GLU A 4 -10.74 -25.80 -10.78
N GLU A 5 -11.27 -26.21 -11.94
CA GLU A 5 -12.04 -25.35 -12.85
C GLU A 5 -13.41 -24.96 -12.25
N GLY A 6 -14.11 -25.90 -11.63
CA GLY A 6 -15.38 -25.60 -10.93
C GLY A 6 -15.18 -24.68 -9.72
N GLN A 7 -14.05 -24.80 -9.02
CA GLN A 7 -13.74 -23.93 -7.87
C GLN A 7 -13.49 -22.47 -8.30
N THR A 8 -12.83 -22.26 -9.44
CA THR A 8 -12.56 -20.92 -9.98
C THR A 8 -13.81 -20.25 -10.55
N ALA A 9 -14.74 -21.03 -11.11
CA ALA A 9 -16.03 -20.52 -11.58
C ALA A 9 -16.89 -20.01 -10.41
N VAL A 10 -16.99 -20.78 -9.33
CA VAL A 10 -17.72 -20.37 -8.11
C VAL A 10 -17.08 -19.14 -7.46
N ASP A 11 -15.75 -19.02 -7.46
CA ASP A 11 -15.05 -17.82 -6.97
C ASP A 11 -15.43 -16.55 -7.76
N ASN A 12 -15.46 -16.66 -9.09
CA ASN A 12 -15.87 -15.56 -9.95
C ASN A 12 -17.32 -15.15 -9.67
N ILE A 13 -18.22 -16.11 -9.50
CA ILE A 13 -19.64 -15.86 -9.16
C ILE A 13 -19.73 -15.14 -7.81
N VAL A 14 -19.09 -15.66 -6.76
CA VAL A 14 -19.16 -15.11 -5.40
C VAL A 14 -18.57 -13.69 -5.29
N THR A 15 -17.58 -13.36 -6.14
CA THR A 15 -17.01 -12.00 -6.19
C THR A 15 -17.89 -11.00 -6.95
N GLN A 16 -18.73 -11.45 -7.88
CA GLN A 16 -19.60 -10.58 -8.69
C GLN A 16 -20.93 -10.23 -7.99
N PHE A 17 -21.44 -11.12 -7.13
CA PHE A 17 -22.76 -10.98 -6.50
C PHE A 17 -22.68 -10.76 -4.98
N ASN A 18 -23.55 -9.90 -4.42
CA ASN A 18 -23.52 -9.57 -2.99
C ASN A 18 -24.30 -10.58 -2.14
N THR A 19 -25.38 -11.13 -2.68
CA THR A 19 -26.18 -12.19 -2.04
C THR A 19 -26.34 -13.38 -2.98
N TYR A 20 -26.79 -14.51 -2.44
CA TYR A 20 -27.09 -15.69 -3.26
C TYR A 20 -28.34 -15.44 -4.13
N GLU A 21 -29.26 -14.65 -3.61
CA GLU A 21 -30.46 -14.17 -4.27
C GLU A 21 -30.11 -13.29 -5.47
N ASP A 22 -29.14 -12.37 -5.36
CA ASP A 22 -28.65 -11.57 -6.50
C ASP A 22 -28.12 -12.47 -7.63
N PHE A 23 -27.46 -13.57 -7.28
CA PHE A 23 -26.96 -14.54 -8.26
C PHE A 23 -28.12 -15.28 -8.94
N LEU A 24 -29.12 -15.75 -8.19
CA LEU A 24 -30.29 -16.41 -8.76
C LEU A 24 -31.06 -15.45 -9.68
N ASP A 25 -31.24 -14.20 -9.26
CA ASP A 25 -31.94 -13.16 -10.02
C ASP A 25 -31.24 -12.84 -11.33
N SER A 26 -29.90 -12.91 -11.36
CA SER A 26 -29.13 -12.72 -12.60
C SER A 26 -29.40 -13.78 -13.68
N GLN A 27 -29.98 -14.93 -13.29
CA GLN A 27 -30.34 -16.02 -14.21
C GLN A 27 -31.83 -16.04 -14.59
N ILE A 28 -32.66 -15.19 -13.96
CA ILE A 28 -34.09 -15.09 -14.25
C ILE A 28 -34.29 -14.11 -15.42
N THR A 29 -35.01 -14.54 -16.46
CA THR A 29 -35.32 -13.68 -17.61
C THR A 29 -36.71 -13.05 -17.48
N THR A 30 -36.97 -12.01 -18.27
CA THR A 30 -38.31 -11.38 -18.34
C THR A 30 -39.40 -12.35 -18.81
N VAL A 31 -39.02 -13.38 -19.57
CA VAL A 31 -39.94 -14.44 -20.03
C VAL A 31 -40.34 -15.34 -18.86
N ASP A 32 -39.39 -15.67 -17.98
CA ASP A 32 -39.68 -16.48 -16.81
C ASP A 32 -40.64 -15.75 -15.86
N LEU A 33 -40.43 -14.45 -15.63
CA LEU A 33 -41.35 -13.62 -14.85
C LEU A 33 -42.74 -13.49 -15.49
N TYR A 34 -42.82 -13.41 -16.82
CA TYR A 34 -44.10 -13.32 -17.54
C TYR A 34 -44.95 -14.60 -17.41
N TYR A 35 -44.32 -15.77 -17.41
CA TYR A 35 -45.06 -17.05 -17.34
C TYR A 35 -45.26 -17.56 -15.92
N LEU A 36 -44.34 -17.25 -14.99
CA LEU A 36 -44.43 -17.73 -13.62
C LEU A 36 -45.18 -16.74 -12.72
N GLU A 37 -45.15 -15.44 -13.04
CA GLU A 37 -45.70 -14.32 -12.25
C GLU A 37 -45.22 -14.26 -10.77
N ASP A 38 -44.33 -15.18 -10.37
CA ASP A 38 -43.78 -15.34 -9.03
C ASP A 38 -42.25 -15.50 -9.11
N GLU A 39 -41.57 -14.51 -8.56
CA GLU A 39 -40.11 -14.41 -8.51
C GLU A 39 -39.49 -15.49 -7.60
N ALA A 40 -40.17 -15.87 -6.51
CA ALA A 40 -39.69 -16.92 -5.62
C ALA A 40 -39.75 -18.30 -6.30
N LEU A 41 -40.82 -18.54 -7.07
CA LEU A 41 -40.94 -19.75 -7.89
C LEU A 41 -39.86 -19.79 -8.98
N ALA A 42 -39.59 -18.65 -9.63
CA ALA A 42 -38.53 -18.54 -10.64
C ALA A 42 -37.13 -18.84 -10.04
N ARG A 43 -36.81 -18.27 -8.87
CA ARG A 43 -35.57 -18.58 -8.13
C ARG A 43 -35.45 -20.06 -7.82
N GLN A 44 -36.52 -20.69 -7.35
CA GLN A 44 -36.51 -22.12 -7.01
C GLN A 44 -36.26 -23.01 -8.25
N LEU A 45 -36.79 -22.64 -9.41
CA LEU A 45 -36.53 -23.36 -10.66
C LEU A 45 -35.08 -23.21 -11.13
N VAL A 46 -34.46 -22.04 -10.91
CA VAL A 46 -33.03 -21.82 -11.18
C VAL A 46 -32.16 -22.65 -10.22
N GLU A 47 -32.46 -22.61 -8.93
CA GLU A 47 -31.73 -23.36 -7.90
C GLU A 47 -31.78 -24.88 -8.12
N LEU A 48 -32.89 -25.40 -8.63
CA LEU A 48 -33.04 -26.81 -9.00
C LEU A 48 -32.42 -27.17 -10.36
N GLY A 49 -31.91 -26.18 -11.11
CA GLY A 49 -31.28 -26.39 -12.42
C GLY A 49 -32.27 -26.63 -13.57
N TYR A 50 -33.56 -26.36 -13.38
CA TYR A 50 -34.58 -26.47 -14.44
C TYR A 50 -34.66 -25.20 -15.31
N ARG A 51 -34.07 -24.08 -14.84
CA ARG A 51 -33.98 -22.78 -15.53
C ARG A 51 -32.61 -22.13 -15.29
N GLY A 52 -32.21 -21.24 -16.18
CA GLY A 52 -30.87 -20.63 -16.19
C GLY A 52 -29.90 -21.36 -17.13
N THR A 53 -29.04 -20.60 -17.81
CA THR A 53 -27.99 -21.13 -18.70
C THR A 53 -26.66 -21.36 -17.97
N GLY A 54 -26.63 -21.11 -16.66
CA GLY A 54 -25.44 -21.11 -15.83
C GLY A 54 -25.21 -22.38 -15.03
N GLU A 55 -24.08 -22.41 -14.34
CA GLU A 55 -23.68 -23.47 -13.43
C GLU A 55 -24.59 -23.48 -12.18
N VAL A 56 -25.05 -24.66 -11.77
CA VAL A 56 -25.90 -24.82 -10.58
C VAL A 56 -25.00 -24.77 -9.34
N VAL A 57 -25.03 -23.64 -8.65
CA VAL A 57 -24.31 -23.44 -7.38
C VAL A 57 -25.30 -23.61 -6.23
N LYS A 58 -25.01 -24.48 -5.27
CA LYS A 58 -25.85 -24.62 -4.08
C LYS A 58 -25.65 -23.42 -3.16
N ARG A 59 -26.72 -23.01 -2.46
CA ARG A 59 -26.66 -21.95 -1.44
C ARG A 59 -25.54 -22.17 -0.43
N GLU A 60 -25.44 -23.39 0.09
CA GLU A 60 -24.41 -23.79 1.07
C GLU A 60 -23.00 -23.55 0.52
N ASP A 61 -22.75 -23.90 -0.74
CA ASP A 61 -21.44 -23.73 -1.39
C ASP A 61 -21.12 -22.24 -1.64
N PHE A 62 -22.11 -21.46 -2.09
CA PHE A 62 -21.97 -20.01 -2.29
C PHE A 62 -21.66 -19.30 -0.97
N GLU A 63 -22.44 -19.55 0.08
CA GLU A 63 -22.26 -18.94 1.40
C GLU A 63 -20.94 -19.39 2.04
N ALA A 64 -20.62 -20.68 2.00
CA ALA A 64 -19.36 -21.20 2.54
C ALA A 64 -18.15 -20.57 1.83
N ARG A 65 -18.22 -20.42 0.50
CA ARG A 65 -17.12 -19.81 -0.26
C ARG A 65 -17.01 -18.32 -0.01
N LYS A 66 -18.14 -17.60 0.11
CA LYS A 66 -18.17 -16.19 0.46
C LYS A 66 -17.60 -15.93 1.86
N ALA A 67 -17.97 -16.76 2.82
CA ALA A 67 -17.41 -16.74 4.17
C ALA A 67 -15.91 -17.05 4.13
N ALA A 68 -15.46 -18.03 3.35
CA ALA A 68 -14.05 -18.36 3.22
C ALA A 68 -13.23 -17.21 2.61
N ILE A 69 -13.75 -16.53 1.58
CA ILE A 69 -13.10 -15.35 0.99
C ILE A 69 -13.02 -14.20 2.00
N GLU A 70 -14.08 -13.93 2.76
CA GLU A 70 -14.06 -12.87 3.77
C GLU A 70 -13.15 -13.22 4.95
N ILE A 71 -13.12 -14.48 5.38
CA ILE A 71 -12.17 -14.98 6.38
C ILE A 71 -10.74 -14.89 5.85
N ALA A 72 -10.46 -15.25 4.60
CA ALA A 72 -9.14 -15.11 3.99
C ALA A 72 -8.74 -13.64 3.90
N ARG A 73 -9.64 -12.75 3.52
CA ARG A 73 -9.42 -11.30 3.48
C ARG A 73 -9.18 -10.71 4.88
N LEU A 74 -9.91 -11.17 5.89
CA LEU A 74 -9.69 -10.81 7.29
C LEU A 74 -8.37 -11.38 7.80
N ALA A 75 -8.01 -12.60 7.42
CA ALA A 75 -6.75 -13.24 7.75
C ALA A 75 -5.56 -12.52 7.09
N GLU A 76 -5.66 -12.10 5.83
CA GLU A 76 -4.65 -11.26 5.17
C GLU A 76 -4.52 -9.88 5.84
N ARG A 77 -5.63 -9.31 6.31
CA ARG A 77 -5.62 -8.06 7.10
C ARG A 77 -5.01 -8.25 8.50
N THR A 78 -5.12 -9.46 9.07
CA THR A 78 -4.71 -9.77 10.46
C THR A 78 -3.33 -10.43 10.54
N GLN A 79 -2.85 -11.05 9.46
CA GLN A 79 -1.48 -11.51 9.34
C GLN A 79 -0.56 -10.30 9.42
N LYS A 80 0.02 -10.09 10.61
CA LYS A 80 1.21 -9.26 10.77
C LYS A 80 2.28 -9.86 9.88
N LYS A 81 2.43 -9.33 8.65
CA LYS A 81 3.59 -9.63 7.81
C LYS A 81 4.82 -9.38 8.68
N THR A 82 5.60 -10.44 8.92
CA THR A 82 6.91 -10.32 9.55
C THR A 82 7.67 -9.22 8.81
N LEU A 83 8.19 -8.24 9.57
CA LEU A 83 8.92 -7.11 8.98
C LEU A 83 10.05 -7.67 8.12
N THR A 84 10.26 -7.09 6.94
CA THR A 84 11.25 -7.62 6.01
C THR A 84 12.68 -7.42 6.53
N SER A 85 12.89 -6.49 7.47
CA SER A 85 14.14 -6.33 8.21
C SER A 85 14.30 -7.28 9.39
N ALA A 86 13.25 -7.97 9.85
CA ALA A 86 13.31 -8.78 11.06
C ALA A 86 14.28 -9.97 10.90
N GLY A 87 15.18 -10.14 11.88
CA GLY A 87 16.16 -11.23 11.89
C GLY A 87 17.31 -11.06 10.88
N LYS A 88 17.41 -9.93 10.16
CA LYS A 88 18.51 -9.67 9.24
C LYS A 88 19.67 -8.98 9.93
N ASP A 89 20.89 -9.40 9.60
CA ASP A 89 22.11 -8.76 10.05
C ASP A 89 22.41 -7.52 9.19
N LEU A 90 21.85 -6.38 9.61
CA LEU A 90 22.03 -5.11 8.92
C LEU A 90 23.31 -4.44 9.43
N GLN A 91 24.35 -4.41 8.59
CA GLN A 91 25.64 -3.81 8.97
C GLN A 91 25.64 -2.29 8.79
N ASP A 92 25.08 -1.79 7.68
CA ASP A 92 25.12 -0.36 7.33
C ASP A 92 24.08 0.50 8.07
N ASN A 93 24.49 1.71 8.44
CA ASN A 93 23.65 2.67 9.17
C ASN A 93 22.37 3.04 8.42
N PHE A 94 22.41 3.10 7.08
CA PHE A 94 21.23 3.37 6.27
C PHE A 94 20.20 2.25 6.39
N LEU A 95 20.64 1.00 6.26
CA LEU A 95 19.74 -0.14 6.37
C LEU A 95 19.13 -0.24 7.77
N LYS A 96 19.94 0.00 8.83
CA LYS A 96 19.44 0.10 10.21
C LYS A 96 18.39 1.20 10.35
N ALA A 97 18.62 2.38 9.77
CA ALA A 97 17.69 3.49 9.84
C ALA A 97 16.37 3.21 9.09
N LEU A 98 16.41 2.47 7.98
CA LEU A 98 15.22 2.01 7.26
C LEU A 98 14.44 0.94 8.04
N ALA A 99 15.15 0.00 8.67
CA ALA A 99 14.54 -1.08 9.44
C ALA A 99 13.73 -0.56 10.63
N VAL A 100 14.28 0.38 11.40
CA VAL A 100 13.57 1.01 12.53
C VAL A 100 12.28 1.73 12.08
N ARG A 101 12.22 2.19 10.83
CA ARG A 101 11.07 2.90 10.26
C ARG A 101 10.09 2.00 9.50
N GLU A 102 10.44 0.74 9.28
CA GLU A 102 9.68 -0.15 8.39
C GLU A 102 8.27 -0.38 8.91
N GLU A 103 8.13 -0.77 10.18
CA GLU A 103 6.82 -1.04 10.79
C GLU A 103 5.91 0.18 10.73
N ASP A 104 6.43 1.32 11.15
CA ASP A 104 5.67 2.56 11.25
C ASP A 104 5.18 3.06 9.88
N ASN A 105 6.02 2.92 8.84
CA ASN A 105 5.67 3.29 7.46
C ASN A 105 4.75 2.27 6.79
N ARG A 106 4.85 0.97 7.12
CA ARG A 106 3.91 -0.05 6.60
C ARG A 106 2.51 0.12 7.19
N ASN A 107 2.43 0.32 8.50
CA ASN A 107 1.17 0.33 9.24
C ASN A 107 0.54 1.73 9.32
N GLY A 108 1.31 2.77 8.99
CA GLY A 108 0.86 4.16 9.11
C GLY A 108 0.52 4.55 10.55
N LYS A 109 1.25 4.00 11.52
CA LYS A 109 1.11 4.23 12.97
C LYS A 109 2.51 4.37 13.56
N VAL A 110 2.69 5.24 14.55
CA VAL A 110 3.94 5.27 15.32
C VAL A 110 3.85 4.20 16.42
N SER A 111 4.82 3.29 16.48
CA SER A 111 4.99 2.39 17.62
C SER A 111 5.39 3.21 18.85
N LEU A 112 4.52 3.23 19.86
CA LEU A 112 4.76 3.91 21.14
C LEU A 112 5.31 2.93 22.17
N ASN A 113 6.17 3.40 23.06
CA ASN A 113 6.61 2.62 24.21
C ASN A 113 5.46 2.48 25.22
N GLN A 114 5.44 1.40 26.00
CA GLN A 114 4.33 1.04 26.91
C GLN A 114 3.89 2.21 27.82
N GLN A 115 4.82 3.03 28.31
CA GLN A 115 4.55 4.18 29.17
C GLN A 115 3.82 5.34 28.46
N GLU A 116 3.98 5.51 27.14
CA GLU A 116 3.26 6.51 26.36
C GLU A 116 1.87 6.03 25.95
N ALA A 117 1.60 4.72 26.00
CA ALA A 117 0.30 4.15 25.66
C ALA A 117 -0.77 4.47 26.72
N ASP A 118 -0.37 4.49 28.00
CA ASP A 118 -1.29 4.70 29.13
C ASP A 118 -1.68 6.18 29.33
N ALA A 119 -0.82 7.12 28.89
CA ALA A 119 -1.11 8.56 28.89
C ALA A 119 -1.81 9.06 27.62
N ALA A 120 -1.82 8.25 26.56
CA ALA A 120 -2.39 8.61 25.27
C ALA A 120 -3.91 8.37 25.26
N GLN A 121 -4.67 9.35 25.75
CA GLN A 121 -6.05 9.51 25.32
C GLN A 121 -6.06 9.79 23.80
N THR A 122 -6.23 8.74 23.01
CA THR A 122 -6.72 8.72 21.62
C THR A 122 -6.08 9.70 20.64
N LEU A 123 -4.75 9.73 20.52
CA LEU A 123 -4.08 10.39 19.38
C LEU A 123 -3.41 9.36 18.48
N LYS A 124 -4.06 9.01 17.37
CA LYS A 124 -3.48 8.15 16.33
C LYS A 124 -2.36 8.89 15.60
N LYS A 125 -1.13 8.81 16.12
CA LYS A 125 0.09 9.30 15.48
C LYS A 125 0.44 8.42 14.28
N GLN A 126 0.83 9.03 13.16
CA GLN A 126 1.34 8.33 11.98
C GLN A 126 2.70 8.89 11.59
N LEU A 127 3.67 8.01 11.39
CA LEU A 127 4.94 8.35 10.76
C LEU A 127 4.79 8.28 9.25
N ALA A 128 5.38 9.25 8.55
CA ALA A 128 5.63 9.19 7.13
C ALA A 128 7.07 9.62 6.88
N SER A 129 7.86 8.75 6.25
CA SER A 129 9.27 9.00 5.98
C SER A 129 9.52 9.24 4.49
N VAL A 130 10.27 10.29 4.17
CA VAL A 130 10.79 10.57 2.83
C VAL A 130 12.30 10.38 2.84
N ILE A 131 12.84 9.61 1.90
CA ILE A 131 14.26 9.30 1.80
C ILE A 131 14.84 10.07 0.62
N PHE A 132 15.82 10.92 0.87
CA PHE A 132 16.68 11.47 -0.16
C PHE A 132 17.88 10.57 -0.38
N ILE A 133 18.17 10.24 -1.63
CA ILE A 133 19.39 9.53 -2.03
C ILE A 133 20.02 10.29 -3.20
N ARG A 134 21.33 10.47 -3.15
CA ARG A 134 22.18 10.86 -4.29
C ARG A 134 23.27 9.82 -4.44
N ASP A 135 23.37 9.24 -5.64
CA ASP A 135 24.41 8.27 -5.96
C ASP A 135 24.52 8.00 -7.48
N ARG A 136 25.34 7.03 -7.90
CA ARG A 136 25.48 6.62 -9.30
C ARG A 136 24.61 5.40 -9.61
N ASN A 137 23.91 5.46 -10.73
CA ASN A 137 23.15 4.31 -11.25
C ASN A 137 24.07 3.25 -11.88
N SER A 138 23.49 2.16 -12.39
CA SER A 138 24.24 1.07 -13.03
C SER A 138 25.01 1.49 -14.30
N HIS A 139 24.63 2.61 -14.92
CA HIS A 139 25.31 3.20 -16.08
C HIS A 139 26.41 4.20 -15.67
N GLY A 140 26.70 4.32 -14.37
CA GLY A 140 27.67 5.27 -13.83
C GLY A 140 27.16 6.72 -13.74
N GLN A 141 25.91 6.97 -14.14
CA GLN A 141 25.33 8.30 -14.15
C GLN A 141 24.93 8.74 -12.76
N GLU A 142 25.19 10.01 -12.44
CA GLU A 142 24.84 10.55 -11.13
C GLU A 142 23.36 10.94 -11.08
N VAL A 143 22.65 10.39 -10.10
CA VAL A 143 21.21 10.57 -9.92
C VAL A 143 20.91 10.94 -8.47
N SER A 144 19.87 11.74 -8.28
CA SER A 144 19.33 12.03 -6.96
C SER A 144 17.81 12.09 -6.96
N GLY A 145 17.19 11.91 -5.81
CA GLY A 145 15.75 12.02 -5.72
C GLY A 145 15.22 11.73 -4.32
N TYR A 146 13.94 12.07 -4.15
CA TYR A 146 13.18 11.87 -2.93
C TYR A 146 12.21 10.70 -3.13
N ILE A 147 12.20 9.76 -2.19
CA ILE A 147 11.44 8.52 -2.22
C ILE A 147 10.45 8.54 -1.07
N ASP A 148 9.16 8.36 -1.35
CA ASP A 148 8.16 8.09 -0.32
C ASP A 148 8.35 6.64 0.18
N TYR A 149 8.86 6.47 1.39
CA TYR A 149 9.24 5.16 1.89
C TYR A 149 8.03 4.23 2.04
N ALA A 150 6.92 4.75 2.57
CA ALA A 150 5.68 3.98 2.73
C ALA A 150 5.08 3.56 1.37
N HIS A 151 5.17 4.41 0.35
CA HIS A 151 4.78 4.04 -1.01
C HIS A 151 5.70 2.95 -1.59
N ARG A 152 7.01 3.07 -1.38
CA ARG A 152 7.99 2.11 -1.89
C ARG A 152 7.84 0.74 -1.24
N LEU A 153 7.61 0.68 0.07
CA LEU A 153 7.36 -0.55 0.81
C LEU A 153 6.11 -1.32 0.32
N LYS A 154 5.13 -0.63 -0.28
CA LYS A 154 3.91 -1.24 -0.82
C LYS A 154 4.07 -1.74 -2.25
N THR A 155 4.97 -1.14 -3.01
CA THR A 155 5.09 -1.33 -4.47
C THR A 155 6.32 -2.12 -4.88
N GLU A 156 7.30 -2.32 -3.99
CA GLU A 156 8.49 -3.10 -4.26
C GLU A 156 8.83 -4.01 -3.08
N ASP A 157 9.42 -5.17 -3.38
CA ASP A 157 9.94 -6.06 -2.38
C ASP A 157 11.22 -5.47 -1.76
N PHE A 158 11.17 -5.19 -0.45
CA PHE A 158 12.31 -4.66 0.29
C PHE A 158 13.30 -5.72 0.75
N GLU A 159 13.01 -7.00 0.52
CA GLU A 159 13.88 -8.10 0.92
C GLU A 159 15.23 -8.02 0.23
N VAL A 160 15.23 -7.71 -1.07
CA VAL A 160 16.46 -7.57 -1.87
C VAL A 160 17.36 -6.43 -1.38
N TYR A 161 16.77 -5.36 -0.82
CA TYR A 161 17.52 -4.23 -0.29
C TYR A 161 18.11 -4.55 1.08
N PHE A 162 17.31 -5.10 2.00
CA PHE A 162 17.80 -5.48 3.33
C PHE A 162 18.80 -6.64 3.29
N ASN A 163 18.74 -7.51 2.28
CA ASN A 163 19.74 -8.56 2.05
C ASN A 163 21.00 -8.05 1.32
N GLY A 164 21.06 -6.76 0.96
CA GLY A 164 22.20 -6.19 0.22
C GLY A 164 22.35 -6.69 -1.22
N LYS A 165 21.39 -7.46 -1.74
CA LYS A 165 21.40 -7.95 -3.14
C LYS A 165 21.20 -6.83 -4.15
N LYS A 166 20.55 -5.73 -3.73
CA LYS A 166 20.27 -4.56 -4.56
C LYS A 166 20.46 -3.29 -3.76
N ARG A 167 20.89 -2.21 -4.42
CA ARG A 167 20.96 -0.86 -3.85
C ARG A 167 19.67 -0.09 -4.13
N LEU A 168 19.18 0.64 -3.15
CA LEU A 168 18.00 1.48 -3.29
C LEU A 168 18.39 2.78 -3.99
N LEU A 169 17.91 2.98 -5.22
CA LEU A 169 18.16 4.19 -6.00
C LEU A 169 16.84 4.87 -6.36
N PRO A 170 16.83 6.21 -6.50
CA PRO A 170 15.66 6.94 -6.97
C PRO A 170 15.24 6.49 -8.37
N LYS A 171 13.94 6.37 -8.61
CA LYS A 171 13.33 6.06 -9.89
C LYS A 171 12.54 7.26 -10.42
N PRO A 172 12.32 7.38 -11.74
CA PRO A 172 11.46 8.42 -12.32
C PRO A 172 10.01 8.43 -11.81
N THR A 173 9.57 7.37 -11.12
CA THR A 173 8.23 7.24 -10.50
C THR A 173 8.18 7.69 -9.05
N ASP A 174 9.32 8.01 -8.43
CA ASP A 174 9.38 8.48 -7.04
C ASP A 174 8.95 9.95 -6.93
N LEU A 175 8.95 10.50 -5.70
CA LEU A 175 8.50 11.88 -5.45
C LEU A 175 9.31 12.89 -6.26
N SER A 176 10.59 12.60 -6.46
CA SER A 176 11.39 13.24 -7.49
C SER A 176 12.50 12.33 -7.96
N TYR A 177 12.97 12.65 -9.16
CA TYR A 177 14.13 12.07 -9.79
C TYR A 177 14.86 13.18 -10.54
N TYR A 178 16.16 13.25 -10.37
CA TYR A 178 17.04 14.15 -11.08
C TYR A 178 18.26 13.39 -11.56
N ASN A 179 18.54 13.48 -12.85
CA ASN A 179 19.78 12.97 -13.43
C ASN A 179 20.71 14.16 -13.68
N TRP A 180 21.87 14.13 -13.03
CA TRP A 180 22.84 15.23 -13.03
C TRP A 180 23.60 15.35 -14.35
N ASP A 181 23.72 14.27 -15.12
CA ASP A 181 24.49 14.26 -16.35
C ASP A 181 23.72 14.85 -17.54
N ASN A 182 22.40 14.66 -17.58
CA ASN A 182 21.55 15.16 -18.66
C ASN A 182 20.50 16.19 -18.19
N HIS A 183 20.52 16.56 -16.91
CA HIS A 183 19.63 17.54 -16.28
C HIS A 183 18.13 17.21 -16.39
N ILE A 184 17.77 15.93 -16.56
CA ILE A 184 16.37 15.51 -16.58
C ILE A 184 15.83 15.47 -15.15
N ALA A 185 14.79 16.27 -14.90
CA ALA A 185 14.05 16.31 -13.65
C ALA A 185 12.62 15.78 -13.83
N VAL A 186 12.17 14.91 -12.93
CA VAL A 186 10.80 14.38 -12.88
C VAL A 186 10.32 14.45 -11.43
N TRP A 187 9.03 14.71 -11.22
CA TRP A 187 8.40 14.70 -9.91
C TRP A 187 6.98 14.14 -9.97
N ASN A 188 6.61 13.32 -8.99
CA ASN A 188 5.33 12.62 -8.98
C ASN A 188 4.71 12.68 -7.59
N SER A 189 3.41 12.96 -7.52
CA SER A 189 2.68 12.84 -6.26
C SER A 189 2.34 11.37 -5.99
N THR A 190 2.47 10.93 -4.74
CA THR A 190 2.09 9.58 -4.29
C THR A 190 0.74 9.59 -3.59
N ALA A 191 0.29 8.45 -3.08
CA ALA A 191 -0.89 8.38 -2.22
C ALA A 191 -0.73 9.21 -0.92
N ASN A 192 0.51 9.42 -0.44
CA ASN A 192 0.78 10.08 0.83
C ASN A 192 1.16 11.55 0.67
N TYR A 193 1.91 11.91 -0.38
CA TYR A 193 2.43 13.25 -0.59
C TYR A 193 1.94 13.86 -1.90
N GLN A 194 1.68 15.16 -1.86
CA GLN A 194 1.55 16.00 -3.04
C GLN A 194 2.85 16.77 -3.23
N VAL A 195 3.43 16.71 -4.42
CA VAL A 195 4.64 17.47 -4.76
C VAL A 195 4.27 18.87 -5.22
N ILE A 196 4.96 19.87 -4.71
CA ILE A 196 4.83 21.28 -5.10
C ILE A 196 6.19 21.70 -5.68
N ALA A 197 6.27 21.71 -7.01
CA ALA A 197 7.50 22.04 -7.75
C ALA A 197 7.59 23.52 -8.16
N ASP A 198 6.46 24.22 -8.30
CA ASP A 198 6.39 25.62 -8.77
C ASP A 198 6.62 26.64 -7.64
N ASN A 199 7.44 26.30 -6.65
CA ASN A 199 7.73 27.18 -5.52
C ASN A 199 9.11 27.85 -5.71
N PRO A 200 9.21 29.19 -5.62
CA PRO A 200 10.48 29.91 -5.78
C PRO A 200 11.58 29.49 -4.80
N GLU A 201 11.19 29.02 -3.61
CA GLU A 201 12.12 28.56 -2.57
C GLU A 201 12.56 27.10 -2.76
N GLY A 202 12.15 26.46 -3.84
CA GLY A 202 12.51 25.07 -4.18
C GLY A 202 11.41 24.06 -3.89
N LEU A 203 11.76 22.78 -4.03
CA LEU A 203 10.83 21.66 -3.96
C LEU A 203 10.21 21.50 -2.57
N LEU A 204 8.89 21.33 -2.51
CA LEU A 204 8.16 21.09 -1.27
C LEU A 204 7.29 19.84 -1.39
N PHE A 205 7.09 19.14 -0.27
CA PHE A 205 6.19 18.00 -0.20
C PHE A 205 5.07 18.25 0.80
N LYS A 206 3.83 18.28 0.35
CA LYS A 206 2.66 18.42 1.22
C LYS A 206 2.15 17.05 1.62
N TYR A 207 2.17 16.74 2.90
CA TYR A 207 1.60 15.49 3.40
C TYR A 207 0.07 15.56 3.33
N LYS A 208 -0.56 14.63 2.61
CA LYS A 208 -1.99 14.73 2.25
C LYS A 208 -2.92 14.60 3.47
N ARG A 209 -2.50 13.86 4.50
CA ARG A 209 -3.35 13.55 5.67
C ARG A 209 -3.66 14.77 6.53
N ASP A 210 -2.67 15.62 6.81
CA ASP A 210 -2.83 16.82 7.65
C ASP A 210 -2.48 18.13 6.92
N ARG A 211 -2.14 18.04 5.64
CA ARG A 211 -1.84 19.16 4.74
C ARG A 211 -0.60 19.96 5.15
N LYS A 212 0.22 19.44 6.08
CA LYS A 212 1.48 20.09 6.48
C LYS A 212 2.54 19.96 5.40
N ILE A 213 3.39 20.96 5.33
CA ILE A 213 4.49 21.04 4.36
C ILE A 213 5.74 20.48 5.00
N LEU A 214 6.38 19.57 4.26
CA LEU A 214 7.73 19.10 4.48
C LEU A 214 8.65 19.87 3.53
N ASN A 215 9.49 20.73 4.08
CA ASN A 215 10.50 21.48 3.34
C ASN A 215 11.80 20.67 3.26
N VAL A 216 12.32 20.49 2.05
CA VAL A 216 13.54 19.71 1.81
C VAL A 216 14.77 20.56 1.47
N ASP A 217 14.64 21.89 1.47
CA ASP A 217 15.78 22.80 1.38
C ASP A 217 16.73 22.56 2.56
N PRO A 218 18.02 22.26 2.29
CA PRO A 218 18.98 22.03 3.35
C PRO A 218 19.26 23.24 4.25
N LYS A 219 18.92 24.45 3.81
CA LYS A 219 19.12 25.71 4.55
C LYS A 219 17.92 26.12 5.39
N ALA A 220 16.77 25.50 5.17
CA ALA A 220 15.53 25.78 5.89
C ALA A 220 15.21 24.68 6.93
N PRO A 221 14.37 24.98 7.94
CA PRO A 221 13.81 23.94 8.79
C PRO A 221 12.84 23.04 8.00
N PRO A 222 12.75 21.74 8.31
CA PRO A 222 11.93 20.79 7.53
C PRO A 222 10.41 20.98 7.69
N GLY A 223 9.97 21.80 8.65
CA GLY A 223 8.56 22.08 8.93
C GLY A 223 8.05 21.46 10.23
N ASP A 224 6.78 21.72 10.55
CA ASP A 224 6.15 21.29 11.79
C ASP A 224 6.13 19.76 11.91
N ASN A 225 6.40 19.24 13.12
CA ASN A 225 6.46 17.80 13.41
C ASN A 225 7.32 17.00 12.42
N SER A 226 8.30 17.67 11.81
CA SER A 226 9.17 17.09 10.81
C SER A 226 10.61 17.15 11.27
N THR A 227 11.39 16.11 10.98
CA THR A 227 12.82 16.07 11.25
C THR A 227 13.59 15.81 9.97
N ARG A 228 14.85 16.21 9.94
CA ARG A 228 15.79 15.94 8.84
C ARG A 228 17.04 15.31 9.43
N ILE A 229 17.33 14.08 9.02
CA ILE A 229 18.37 13.25 9.61
C ILE A 229 19.32 12.82 8.49
N PRO A 230 20.49 13.47 8.35
CA PRO A 230 21.56 12.99 7.48
C PRO A 230 22.06 11.63 7.97
N ILE A 231 22.20 10.66 7.07
CA ILE A 231 22.68 9.33 7.42
C ILE A 231 24.09 9.15 6.84
N GLN A 232 25.06 8.93 7.72
CA GLN A 232 26.41 8.59 7.31
C GLN A 232 26.47 7.10 6.93
N THR A 233 26.75 6.84 5.65
CA THR A 233 26.80 5.50 5.07
C THR A 233 27.93 5.46 4.05
N LYS A 234 28.52 4.27 3.85
CA LYS A 234 29.47 4.03 2.75
C LYS A 234 28.77 3.55 1.48
N LEU A 235 27.46 3.25 1.57
CA LEU A 235 26.71 2.71 0.47
C LEU A 235 26.36 3.76 -0.57
N TYR A 236 26.22 5.04 -0.22
CA TYR A 236 25.78 6.10 -1.15
C TYR A 236 26.59 7.38 -0.93
N ILE A 237 26.70 8.23 -1.96
CA ILE A 237 27.32 9.57 -1.84
C ILE A 237 26.60 10.41 -0.78
N GLN A 238 25.26 10.42 -0.78
CA GLN A 238 24.49 11.17 0.21
C GLN A 238 23.14 10.51 0.49
N VAL A 239 22.78 10.44 1.77
CA VAL A 239 21.45 10.02 2.22
C VAL A 239 20.95 10.96 3.31
N VAL A 240 19.68 11.36 3.19
CA VAL A 240 18.97 12.11 4.23
C VAL A 240 17.58 11.52 4.39
N ILE A 241 17.16 11.25 5.62
CA ILE A 241 15.80 10.80 5.91
C ILE A 241 15.04 11.96 6.56
N PHE A 242 13.85 12.22 6.03
CA PHE A 242 12.90 13.17 6.57
C PHE A 242 11.76 12.40 7.20
N ASP A 243 11.52 12.58 8.50
CA ASP A 243 10.39 11.96 9.18
C ASP A 243 9.34 13.02 9.49
N HIS A 244 8.09 12.74 9.16
CA HIS A 244 6.95 13.59 9.48
C HIS A 244 5.97 12.82 10.37
N ILE A 245 5.63 13.40 11.53
CA ILE A 245 4.69 12.80 12.48
C ILE A 245 3.37 13.56 12.42
N SER A 246 2.38 12.92 11.79
CA SER A 246 1.02 13.47 11.71
C SER A 246 0.21 13.10 12.94
N ARG A 247 -0.44 14.10 13.55
CA ARG A 247 -1.38 13.93 14.66
C ARG A 247 -2.78 14.24 14.17
N ARG A 248 -3.68 13.27 14.24
CA ARG A 248 -5.12 13.53 14.06
C ARG A 248 -5.74 13.69 15.45
N LYS A 249 -6.28 14.87 15.75
CA LYS A 249 -7.29 14.98 16.81
C LYS A 249 -8.55 14.29 16.27
N THR A 250 -8.95 13.21 16.91
CA THR A 250 -10.31 12.67 16.78
C THR A 250 -11.29 13.61 17.43
#